data_AF-A0A2U3Y7Q7-F1
#
_entry.id   AF-A0A2U3Y7Q7-F1
#
_cell.length_a   1.000
_cell.length_b   1.000
_cell.length_c   1.000
_cell.angle_alpha   90.00
_cell.angle_beta   90.00
_cell.angle_gamma   90.00
#
_symmetry.space_group_name_H-M   'P 1'
#
loop_
_entity.id
_entity.type
_entity.pdbx_description
1 polymer ?
#
loop_
_entity_poly.entity_id
_entity_poly.type
_entity_poly.pdbx_seq_one_letter_code
_entity_poly.pdbx_strand_id
1 'polypeptide(L)'
;MSRSSPHPIQLQSMGPQDALVPLSPPPAIQNPSSNPWASQCGPPPWSLSCLLALQHILVLASLLCASHLLLLQSLPPGELSYSPAQLLASSLFSCGVSTTLQIWIGSRLPLVQAPSLQFLDPALVLTSQKLPLATQTPGNSSLVLRLCGGPGCHGLGLWNTSLREVSGAVVVSGLLQGTLGLLGVPGHLFSHCGPLVLAPSLVVAGFSAHREVALFCSTHWGLALLLILLMVVCSQHLGSCQLPPCPWRPASNSSHTPIPVFRLLSVLTPVACVWIISALLGLRIIPPELSTSPEAPWVWLPHPAEWDWPLLTPRALAAGISMALAASTSSLGCYALCGQLLQLPSPPPHACSRGLSLEGLGSVLAGLLGSPMGTASSFPNVGTVSLIQVCG
;
A
#
# COMPACT_ATOMS: atom_id res chain seq x y z
N MET A 1 26.08 83.63 -38.83
CA MET A 1 26.44 82.27 -39.30
C MET A 1 25.12 81.54 -39.58
N SER A 2 24.55 81.72 -40.78
CA SER A 2 24.57 80.73 -41.89
C SER A 2 24.12 79.33 -41.43
N ARG A 3 22.85 78.94 -41.68
CA ARG A 3 22.37 78.12 -42.83
C ARG A 3 23.15 76.79 -42.95
N SER A 4 22.56 75.60 -43.05
CA SER A 4 21.27 75.19 -43.67
C SER A 4 21.07 73.66 -43.61
N SER A 5 19.85 73.21 -43.26
CA SER A 5 18.97 72.11 -43.82
C SER A 5 19.53 70.70 -44.14
N PRO A 6 18.70 69.61 -44.21
CA PRO A 6 17.24 69.57 -44.41
C PRO A 6 16.41 68.50 -43.62
N HIS A 7 15.09 68.72 -43.56
CA HIS A 7 14.03 67.68 -43.54
C HIS A 7 13.50 67.52 -45.00
N PRO A 8 12.78 66.44 -45.45
CA PRO A 8 11.74 65.68 -44.70
C PRO A 8 11.46 64.19 -45.10
N ILE A 9 10.50 63.52 -44.41
CA ILE A 9 9.49 62.50 -44.87
C ILE A 9 10.01 61.15 -45.47
N GLN A 10 9.54 59.92 -45.23
CA GLN A 10 8.43 59.20 -44.56
C GLN A 10 8.91 57.70 -44.51
N LEU A 11 8.48 56.79 -43.64
CA LEU A 11 7.16 56.17 -43.50
C LEU A 11 7.25 55.20 -42.30
N GLN A 12 6.26 55.22 -41.41
CA GLN A 12 6.08 54.18 -40.40
C GLN A 12 5.71 52.85 -41.08
N SER A 13 6.39 51.77 -40.70
CA SER A 13 5.81 50.42 -40.69
C SER A 13 6.29 49.66 -39.46
N MET A 14 5.29 49.22 -38.70
CA MET A 14 5.29 48.38 -37.49
C MET A 14 6.38 47.31 -37.35
N GLY A 15 6.86 47.14 -36.12
CA GLY A 15 6.94 45.82 -35.48
C GLY A 15 8.35 45.31 -35.15
N PRO A 16 8.56 44.65 -33.99
CA PRO A 16 9.73 44.91 -33.15
C PRO A 16 10.87 43.88 -33.24
N GLN A 17 12.06 44.42 -33.06
CA GLN A 17 13.27 43.92 -32.37
C GLN A 17 13.18 42.52 -31.74
N ASP A 18 14.09 41.62 -32.14
CA ASP A 18 15.21 41.18 -31.29
C ASP A 18 15.98 40.03 -31.97
N ALA A 19 17.14 40.36 -32.53
CA ALA A 19 18.06 39.41 -33.14
C ALA A 19 19.01 38.84 -32.06
N LEU A 20 18.80 37.56 -31.76
CA LEU A 20 19.71 36.52 -31.25
C LEU A 20 20.94 36.95 -30.42
N VAL A 21 20.85 36.71 -29.10
CA VAL A 21 21.98 36.34 -28.25
C VAL A 21 22.27 34.83 -28.48
N PRO A 22 23.51 34.40 -28.75
CA PRO A 22 23.80 32.97 -28.87
C PRO A 22 23.75 32.29 -27.50
N LEU A 23 22.85 31.32 -27.36
CA LEU A 23 22.71 30.43 -26.20
C LEU A 23 23.99 29.63 -25.96
N SER A 24 24.42 29.59 -24.70
CA SER A 24 25.50 28.74 -24.19
C SER A 24 25.22 27.26 -24.48
N PRO A 25 26.26 26.44 -24.74
CA PRO A 25 26.08 25.03 -25.05
C PRO A 25 25.53 24.27 -23.82
N PRO A 26 24.70 23.23 -24.02
CA PRO A 26 24.18 22.42 -22.93
C PRO A 26 25.33 21.71 -22.20
N PRO A 27 25.25 21.53 -20.87
CA PRO A 27 26.27 20.80 -20.14
C PRO A 27 26.35 19.37 -20.68
N ALA A 28 27.58 18.94 -20.97
CA ALA A 28 27.88 17.61 -21.48
C ALA A 28 27.26 16.52 -20.61
N ILE A 29 26.69 15.51 -21.27
CA ILE A 29 26.18 14.28 -20.67
C ILE A 29 27.34 13.64 -19.89
N GLN A 30 27.32 13.78 -18.57
CA GLN A 30 28.13 12.95 -17.70
C GLN A 30 27.58 11.53 -17.83
N ASN A 31 28.39 10.66 -18.43
CA ASN A 31 28.24 9.21 -18.28
C ASN A 31 28.02 8.92 -16.79
N PRO A 32 26.97 8.20 -16.37
CA PRO A 32 26.88 7.70 -15.01
C PRO A 32 27.95 6.61 -14.88
N SER A 33 29.17 7.01 -14.54
CA SER A 33 30.09 6.14 -13.84
C SER A 33 29.31 5.55 -12.66
N SER A 34 29.17 4.22 -12.68
CA SER A 34 28.69 3.38 -11.58
C SER A 34 28.82 4.05 -10.21
N ASN A 35 27.75 4.68 -9.71
CA ASN A 35 27.76 5.28 -8.38
C ASN A 35 27.98 4.16 -7.34
N PRO A 36 29.00 4.27 -6.47
CA PRO A 36 29.37 3.22 -5.53
C PRO A 36 28.59 3.34 -4.21
N TRP A 37 27.35 3.84 -4.20
CA TRP A 37 26.60 4.00 -2.94
C TRP A 37 26.06 2.69 -2.36
N ALA A 38 25.96 1.64 -3.17
CA ALA A 38 25.70 0.29 -2.66
C ALA A 38 26.92 -0.31 -1.92
N SER A 39 28.09 0.32 -1.98
CA SER A 39 29.35 -0.21 -1.41
C SER A 39 29.69 0.28 0.00
N GLN A 40 28.92 1.24 0.56
CA GLN A 40 29.33 1.93 1.80
C GLN A 40 28.72 1.34 3.08
N CYS A 41 27.85 0.33 2.99
CA CYS A 41 27.36 -0.40 4.14
C CYS A 41 27.41 -1.91 3.86
N GLY A 42 28.21 -2.63 4.66
CA GLY A 42 28.09 -4.09 4.75
C GLY A 42 26.68 -4.49 5.22
N PRO A 43 26.27 -5.75 5.01
CA PRO A 43 24.97 -6.22 5.48
C PRO A 43 24.84 -5.91 6.98
N PRO A 44 23.71 -5.34 7.44
CA PRO A 44 23.51 -5.08 8.85
C PRO A 44 23.65 -6.39 9.64
N PRO A 45 24.01 -6.33 10.94
CA PRO A 45 24.09 -7.53 11.75
C PRO A 45 22.76 -8.30 11.67
N TRP A 46 22.86 -9.63 11.63
CA TRP A 46 21.71 -10.51 11.40
C TRP A 46 20.54 -10.22 12.36
N SER A 47 20.84 -9.86 13.62
CA SER A 47 19.84 -9.52 14.63
C SER A 47 19.04 -8.26 14.27
N LEU A 48 19.71 -7.23 13.75
CA LEU A 48 19.07 -5.99 13.30
C LEU A 48 18.24 -6.22 12.04
N SER A 49 18.72 -7.09 11.13
CA SER A 49 17.95 -7.52 9.96
C SER A 49 16.65 -8.24 10.36
N CYS A 50 16.72 -9.12 11.36
CA CYS A 50 15.53 -9.79 11.90
C CYS A 50 14.54 -8.80 12.54
N LEU A 51 15.02 -7.83 13.32
CA LEU A 51 14.16 -6.81 13.93
C LEU A 51 13.48 -5.90 12.88
N LEU A 52 14.21 -5.55 11.83
CA LEU A 52 13.67 -4.77 10.72
C LEU A 52 12.64 -5.58 9.92
N ALA A 53 12.90 -6.87 9.67
CA ALA A 53 11.94 -7.76 9.05
C ALA A 53 10.66 -7.90 9.90
N LEU A 54 10.81 -8.04 11.22
CA LEU A 54 9.68 -8.03 12.15
C LEU A 54 8.87 -6.74 12.05
N GLN A 55 9.52 -5.59 11.93
CA GLN A 55 8.86 -4.31 11.75
C GLN A 55 8.02 -4.26 10.46
N HIS A 56 8.56 -4.72 9.33
CA HIS A 56 7.81 -4.78 8.08
C HIS A 56 6.61 -5.73 8.15
N ILE A 57 6.81 -6.90 8.76
CA ILE A 57 5.72 -7.88 8.97
C ILE A 57 4.63 -7.30 9.88
N LEU A 58 5.01 -6.58 10.94
CA LEU A 58 4.06 -5.95 11.87
C LEU A 58 3.22 -4.87 11.20
N VAL A 59 3.83 -4.04 10.35
CA VAL A 59 3.12 -3.02 9.55
C VAL A 59 2.17 -3.69 8.55
N LEU A 60 2.62 -4.76 7.88
CA LEU A 60 1.79 -5.51 6.95
C LEU A 60 0.61 -6.22 7.63
N ALA A 61 0.88 -6.88 8.77
CA ALA A 61 -0.14 -7.58 9.55
C ALA A 61 -1.18 -6.60 10.12
N SER A 62 -0.76 -5.42 10.59
CA SER A 62 -1.70 -4.42 11.09
C SER A 62 -2.63 -3.89 9.99
N LEU A 63 -2.10 -3.63 8.78
CA LEU A 63 -2.91 -3.22 7.63
C LEU A 63 -3.90 -4.32 7.21
N LEU A 64 -3.48 -5.58 7.25
CA LEU A 64 -4.32 -6.72 6.92
C LEU A 64 -5.43 -6.94 7.96
N CYS A 65 -5.09 -6.91 9.25
CA CYS A 65 -6.08 -7.04 10.31
C CYS A 65 -7.10 -5.91 10.25
N ALA A 66 -6.65 -4.65 10.12
CA ALA A 66 -7.55 -3.50 10.05
C ALA A 66 -8.54 -3.65 8.88
N SER A 67 -8.02 -3.97 7.70
CA SER A 67 -8.84 -4.10 6.50
C SER A 67 -9.82 -5.27 6.52
N HIS A 68 -9.41 -6.43 7.04
CA HIS A 68 -10.32 -7.57 7.22
C HIS A 68 -11.39 -7.27 8.26
N LEU A 69 -11.05 -6.67 9.39
CA LEU A 69 -12.02 -6.30 10.43
C LEU A 69 -13.04 -5.28 9.92
N LEU A 70 -12.63 -4.28 9.14
CA LEU A 70 -13.55 -3.30 8.55
C LEU A 70 -14.52 -3.97 7.57
N LEU A 71 -14.02 -4.89 6.75
CA LEU A 71 -14.87 -5.66 5.86
C LEU A 71 -15.87 -6.50 6.65
N LEU A 72 -15.43 -7.20 7.71
CA LEU A 72 -16.28 -8.01 8.58
C LEU A 72 -17.37 -7.16 9.27
N GLN A 73 -17.03 -5.98 9.78
CA GLN A 73 -17.97 -5.06 10.41
C GLN A 73 -19.04 -4.50 9.46
N SER A 74 -18.71 -4.40 8.16
CA SER A 74 -19.62 -3.89 7.14
C SER A 74 -20.64 -4.91 6.63
N LEU A 75 -20.39 -6.19 6.89
CA LEU A 75 -21.23 -7.27 6.40
C LEU A 75 -22.44 -7.49 7.35
N PRO A 76 -23.65 -7.74 6.81
CA PRO A 76 -24.88 -7.84 7.60
C PRO A 76 -24.82 -9.03 8.58
N PRO A 77 -25.41 -9.04 9.79
CA PRO A 77 -25.20 -10.11 10.76
C PRO A 77 -25.51 -11.51 10.19
N GLY A 78 -24.51 -12.38 10.15
CA GLY A 78 -24.61 -13.77 9.68
C GLY A 78 -23.39 -14.59 10.12
N GLU A 79 -23.56 -15.90 10.27
CA GLU A 79 -22.43 -16.79 10.57
C GLU A 79 -21.57 -16.97 9.32
N LEU A 80 -20.28 -16.67 9.46
CA LEU A 80 -19.28 -16.97 8.46
C LEU A 80 -19.03 -18.48 8.44
N SER A 81 -19.11 -19.10 7.26
CA SER A 81 -18.68 -20.48 7.06
C SER A 81 -17.16 -20.67 7.21
N TYR A 82 -16.40 -19.58 7.41
CA TYR A 82 -14.94 -19.55 7.44
C TYR A 82 -14.43 -18.87 8.70
N SER A 83 -13.35 -19.38 9.27
CA SER A 83 -12.71 -18.66 10.38
C SER A 83 -12.02 -17.39 9.84
N PRO A 84 -12.23 -16.21 10.46
CA PRO A 84 -11.57 -14.97 10.03
C PRO A 84 -10.04 -15.08 10.10
N ALA A 85 -9.52 -15.93 10.99
CA ALA A 85 -8.11 -16.22 11.13
C ALA A 85 -7.51 -16.95 9.91
N GLN A 86 -8.21 -17.92 9.30
CA GLN A 86 -7.74 -18.62 8.10
C GLN A 86 -7.71 -17.68 6.89
N LEU A 87 -8.71 -16.80 6.75
CA LEU A 87 -8.75 -15.80 5.68
C LEU A 87 -7.61 -14.77 5.82
N LEU A 88 -7.32 -14.36 7.06
CA LEU A 88 -6.16 -13.52 7.36
C LEU A 88 -4.86 -14.25 6.98
N ALA A 89 -4.72 -15.52 7.36
CA ALA A 89 -3.53 -16.31 7.08
C ALA A 89 -3.31 -16.54 5.57
N SER A 90 -4.36 -16.82 4.80
CA SER A 90 -4.25 -16.96 3.34
C SER A 90 -3.84 -15.66 2.66
N SER A 91 -4.35 -14.53 3.16
CA SER A 91 -3.99 -13.20 2.65
C SER A 91 -2.55 -12.80 3.00
N LEU A 92 -2.08 -13.12 4.22
CA LEU A 92 -0.67 -12.96 4.61
C LEU A 92 0.24 -13.79 3.70
N PHE A 93 -0.13 -15.05 3.45
CA PHE A 93 0.62 -15.94 2.57
C PHE A 93 0.71 -15.37 1.15
N SER A 94 -0.42 -14.91 0.58
CA SER A 94 -0.44 -14.28 -0.74
C SER A 94 0.43 -13.02 -0.81
N CYS A 95 0.40 -12.17 0.22
CA CYS A 95 1.25 -10.98 0.30
C CYS A 95 2.75 -11.35 0.36
N GLY A 96 3.10 -12.42 1.08
CA GLY A 96 4.46 -12.96 1.13
C GLY A 96 4.93 -13.43 -0.24
N VAL A 97 4.13 -14.24 -0.93
CA VAL A 97 4.43 -14.72 -2.29
C VAL A 97 4.56 -13.54 -3.26
N SER A 98 3.60 -12.60 -3.25
CA SER A 98 3.63 -11.39 -4.08
C SER A 98 4.87 -10.54 -3.82
N THR A 99 5.25 -10.36 -2.55
CA THR A 99 6.49 -9.65 -2.18
C THR A 99 7.71 -10.35 -2.77
N THR A 100 7.83 -11.67 -2.60
CA THR A 100 8.98 -12.44 -3.14
C THR A 100 9.07 -12.34 -4.66
N LEU A 101 7.94 -12.40 -5.37
CA LEU A 101 7.89 -12.20 -6.82
C LEU A 101 8.36 -10.78 -7.18
N GLN A 102 7.91 -9.77 -6.44
CA GLN A 102 8.26 -8.38 -6.70
C GLN A 102 9.76 -8.09 -6.55
N ILE A 103 10.38 -8.61 -5.48
CA ILE A 103 11.81 -8.39 -5.23
C ILE A 103 12.72 -9.24 -6.13
N TRP A 104 12.32 -10.45 -6.51
CA TRP A 104 13.15 -11.32 -7.36
C TRP A 104 13.02 -11.00 -8.86
N ILE A 105 11.78 -10.97 -9.35
CA ILE A 105 11.47 -10.91 -10.78
C ILE A 105 10.90 -9.55 -11.15
N GLY A 106 10.14 -8.89 -10.26
CA GLY A 106 9.32 -7.71 -10.56
C GLY A 106 10.10 -6.42 -10.77
N SER A 107 9.78 -5.39 -10.01
CA SER A 107 10.55 -4.15 -10.07
C SER A 107 11.96 -4.28 -9.50
N ARG A 108 12.22 -5.33 -8.68
CA ARG A 108 13.47 -5.52 -7.92
C ARG A 108 13.79 -4.39 -6.94
N LEU A 109 12.82 -3.53 -6.69
CA LEU A 109 12.89 -2.54 -5.63
C LEU A 109 12.52 -3.22 -4.31
N PRO A 110 13.07 -2.77 -3.15
CA PRO A 110 12.75 -3.30 -1.83
C PRO A 110 11.34 -2.87 -1.40
N LEU A 111 10.34 -3.37 -2.10
CA LEU A 111 8.92 -3.03 -1.93
C LEU A 111 8.17 -4.22 -1.35
N VAL A 112 7.56 -3.99 -0.19
CA VAL A 112 6.67 -4.96 0.43
C VAL A 112 5.28 -4.82 -0.20
N GLN A 113 4.75 -5.95 -0.67
CA GLN A 113 3.38 -6.06 -1.16
C GLN A 113 2.44 -6.30 0.01
N ALA A 114 1.42 -5.46 0.14
CA ALA A 114 0.48 -5.47 1.25
C ALA A 114 -0.97 -5.40 0.73
N PRO A 115 -1.96 -5.77 1.55
CA PRO A 115 -3.36 -5.54 1.21
C PRO A 115 -3.62 -4.04 1.01
N SER A 116 -4.21 -3.66 -0.12
CA SER A 116 -4.47 -2.25 -0.38
C SER A 116 -5.86 -1.84 0.10
N LEU A 117 -5.92 -0.79 0.94
CA LEU A 117 -7.17 -0.19 1.40
C LEU A 117 -8.02 0.36 0.24
N GLN A 118 -7.43 0.58 -0.94
CA GLN A 118 -8.19 1.00 -2.14
C GLN A 118 -9.12 -0.09 -2.67
N PHE A 119 -8.94 -1.34 -2.22
CA PHE A 119 -9.87 -2.43 -2.49
C PHE A 119 -11.05 -2.43 -1.52
N LEU A 120 -10.94 -1.72 -0.38
CA LEU A 120 -11.97 -1.71 0.65
C LEU A 120 -13.23 -1.01 0.16
N ASP A 121 -13.15 0.23 -0.35
CA ASP A 121 -14.35 0.96 -0.77
C ASP A 121 -15.17 0.22 -1.85
N PRO A 122 -14.57 -0.27 -2.95
CA PRO A 122 -15.34 -1.01 -3.95
C PRO A 122 -15.84 -2.36 -3.42
N ALA A 123 -15.12 -3.00 -2.50
CA ALA A 123 -15.60 -4.21 -1.82
C ALA A 123 -16.82 -3.92 -0.93
N LEU A 124 -16.78 -2.83 -0.14
CA LEU A 124 -17.91 -2.37 0.68
C LEU A 124 -19.14 -2.04 -0.17
N VAL A 125 -18.95 -1.44 -1.34
CA VAL A 125 -20.04 -1.16 -2.28
C VAL A 125 -20.64 -2.47 -2.81
N LEU A 126 -19.82 -3.47 -3.16
CA LEU A 126 -20.31 -4.77 -3.61
C LEU A 126 -21.09 -5.51 -2.52
N THR A 127 -20.60 -5.47 -1.28
CA THR A 127 -21.22 -6.18 -0.15
C THR A 127 -22.50 -5.51 0.33
N SER A 128 -22.59 -4.17 0.26
CA SER A 128 -23.76 -3.40 0.70
C SER A 128 -24.90 -3.36 -0.32
N GLN A 129 -24.63 -3.51 -1.62
CA GLN A 129 -25.63 -3.36 -2.70
C GLN A 129 -26.49 -4.62 -3.00
N LYS A 130 -26.39 -5.67 -2.19
CA LYS A 130 -27.31 -6.83 -2.28
C LYS A 130 -28.46 -6.67 -1.27
N LEU A 131 -29.48 -5.92 -1.65
CA LEU A 131 -30.92 -6.20 -1.41
C LEU A 131 -31.72 -5.15 -2.20
N PRO A 132 -32.79 -5.49 -2.94
CA PRO A 132 -33.73 -6.59 -2.71
C PRO A 132 -33.97 -7.51 -3.92
N LEU A 133 -34.30 -8.77 -3.66
CA LEU A 133 -34.88 -9.65 -4.67
C LEU A 133 -36.33 -9.23 -4.91
N ALA A 134 -36.69 -8.91 -6.15
CA ALA A 134 -38.09 -8.72 -6.53
C ALA A 134 -38.78 -10.09 -6.55
N THR A 135 -39.44 -10.47 -5.47
CA THR A 135 -40.38 -11.59 -5.49
C THR A 135 -41.63 -11.15 -6.26
N GLN A 136 -41.82 -11.66 -7.49
CA GLN A 136 -43.14 -11.62 -8.11
C GLN A 136 -44.07 -12.48 -7.27
N THR A 137 -45.02 -11.86 -6.59
CA THR A 137 -46.18 -12.58 -6.07
C THR A 137 -47.08 -12.93 -7.25
N PRO A 138 -47.48 -14.21 -7.43
CA PRO A 138 -48.43 -14.56 -8.48
C PRO A 138 -49.80 -14.01 -8.06
N GLY A 139 -50.16 -12.81 -8.53
CA GLY A 139 -51.51 -12.28 -8.34
C GLY A 139 -51.71 -10.78 -8.46
N ASN A 140 -50.70 -9.91 -8.31
CA ASN A 140 -50.90 -8.46 -8.42
C ASN A 140 -49.70 -7.75 -9.07
N SER A 141 -49.98 -6.94 -10.09
CA SER A 141 -49.02 -6.26 -10.98
C SER A 141 -48.22 -5.11 -10.34
N SER A 142 -48.06 -5.08 -9.02
CA SER A 142 -47.26 -4.07 -8.32
C SER A 142 -45.95 -4.68 -7.82
N LEU A 143 -44.85 -4.25 -8.45
CA LEU A 143 -43.48 -4.64 -8.10
C LEU A 143 -43.11 -3.91 -6.81
N VAL A 144 -43.35 -4.53 -5.65
CA VAL A 144 -42.99 -3.96 -4.35
C VAL A 144 -41.56 -4.31 -4.00
N LEU A 145 -40.72 -3.28 -3.90
CA LEU A 145 -39.30 -3.39 -3.56
C LEU A 145 -39.14 -3.52 -2.03
N ARG A 146 -39.26 -4.74 -1.47
CA ARG A 146 -39.09 -4.99 -0.02
C ARG A 146 -37.70 -5.53 0.29
N LEU A 147 -37.01 -4.96 1.29
CA LEU A 147 -35.88 -5.61 1.96
C LEU A 147 -36.35 -6.98 2.50
N CYS A 148 -35.61 -8.04 2.21
CA CYS A 148 -35.87 -9.41 2.66
C CYS A 148 -35.70 -9.47 4.18
N GLY A 149 -36.78 -9.25 4.94
CA GLY A 149 -36.83 -9.27 6.41
C GLY A 149 -37.67 -10.41 6.96
N GLY A 150 -37.79 -11.53 6.21
CA GLY A 150 -38.61 -12.68 6.58
C GLY A 150 -37.78 -13.87 7.09
N PRO A 151 -38.37 -14.78 7.88
CA PRO A 151 -37.71 -15.94 8.51
C PRO A 151 -37.24 -17.04 7.53
N GLY A 152 -37.30 -16.79 6.21
CA GLY A 152 -36.83 -17.69 5.13
C GLY A 152 -35.72 -17.10 4.25
N CYS A 153 -35.20 -15.91 4.55
CA CYS A 153 -34.03 -15.37 3.84
C CYS A 153 -32.76 -15.98 4.48
N HIS A 154 -32.14 -16.96 3.81
CA HIS A 154 -30.89 -17.58 4.27
C HIS A 154 -29.75 -16.54 4.33
N GLY A 155 -29.51 -15.94 5.49
CA GLY A 155 -28.41 -14.97 5.72
C GLY A 155 -27.02 -15.56 5.45
N LEU A 156 -26.84 -16.87 5.63
CA LEU A 156 -25.58 -17.59 5.47
C LEU A 156 -25.12 -17.67 3.99
N GLY A 157 -26.08 -17.76 3.05
CA GLY A 157 -25.77 -17.76 1.61
C GLY A 157 -25.41 -16.37 1.05
N LEU A 158 -25.88 -15.29 1.69
CA LEU A 158 -25.55 -13.93 1.27
C LEU A 158 -24.07 -13.59 1.51
N TRP A 159 -23.48 -14.02 2.63
CA TRP A 159 -22.07 -13.76 2.95
C TRP A 159 -21.12 -14.45 1.98
N ASN A 160 -21.30 -15.77 1.82
CA ASN A 160 -20.42 -16.54 0.94
C ASN A 160 -20.52 -16.01 -0.50
N THR A 161 -21.72 -15.70 -0.99
CA THR A 161 -21.87 -15.11 -2.33
C THR A 161 -21.27 -13.70 -2.45
N SER A 162 -21.40 -12.83 -1.45
CA SER A 162 -20.78 -11.49 -1.48
C SER A 162 -19.25 -11.56 -1.43
N LEU A 163 -18.67 -12.42 -0.58
CA LEU A 163 -17.22 -12.62 -0.52
C LEU A 163 -16.67 -13.28 -1.80
N ARG A 164 -17.42 -14.21 -2.41
CA ARG A 164 -17.09 -14.76 -3.74
C ARG A 164 -17.14 -13.69 -4.85
N GLU A 165 -18.06 -12.73 -4.77
CA GLU A 165 -18.12 -11.61 -5.72
C GLU A 165 -16.95 -10.63 -5.53
N VAL A 166 -16.61 -10.32 -4.28
CA VAL A 166 -15.45 -9.46 -3.96
C VAL A 166 -14.14 -10.13 -4.40
N SER A 167 -13.94 -11.40 -4.08
CA SER A 167 -12.77 -12.16 -4.58
C SER A 167 -12.74 -12.24 -6.11
N GLY A 168 -13.90 -12.35 -6.77
CA GLY A 168 -14.02 -12.22 -8.23
C GLY A 168 -13.56 -10.86 -8.75
N ALA A 169 -13.95 -9.77 -8.07
CA ALA A 169 -13.48 -8.43 -8.39
C ALA A 169 -11.96 -8.28 -8.19
N VAL A 170 -11.40 -8.89 -7.15
CA VAL A 170 -9.94 -8.93 -6.90
C VAL A 170 -9.20 -9.68 -8.01
N VAL A 171 -9.73 -10.83 -8.47
CA VAL A 171 -9.14 -11.57 -9.60
C VAL A 171 -9.18 -10.73 -10.88
N VAL A 172 -10.33 -10.11 -11.20
CA VAL A 172 -10.45 -9.17 -12.33
C VAL A 172 -9.42 -8.06 -12.22
N SER A 173 -9.26 -7.51 -11.01
CA SER A 173 -8.30 -6.44 -10.76
C SER A 173 -6.87 -6.88 -11.06
N GLY A 174 -6.47 -8.06 -10.57
CA GLY A 174 -5.14 -8.62 -10.80
C GLY A 174 -4.88 -8.96 -12.27
N LEU A 175 -5.88 -9.47 -13.00
CA LEU A 175 -5.77 -9.71 -14.45
C LEU A 175 -5.60 -8.39 -15.22
N LEU A 176 -6.35 -7.35 -14.84
CA LEU A 176 -6.23 -6.04 -15.47
C LEU A 176 -4.88 -5.38 -15.16
N GLN A 177 -4.39 -5.46 -13.92
CA GLN A 177 -3.04 -4.99 -13.57
C GLN A 177 -1.95 -5.77 -14.32
N GLY A 178 -2.09 -7.09 -14.38
CA GLY A 178 -1.22 -7.99 -15.13
C GLY A 178 -1.12 -7.59 -16.60
N THR A 179 -2.26 -7.41 -17.25
CA THR A 179 -2.32 -6.97 -18.66
C THR A 179 -1.77 -5.57 -18.84
N LEU A 180 -2.13 -4.59 -18.01
CA LEU A 180 -1.58 -3.23 -18.07
C LEU A 180 -0.04 -3.23 -17.93
N GLY A 181 0.48 -4.04 -17.00
CA GLY A 181 1.91 -4.25 -16.82
C GLY A 181 2.59 -4.86 -18.05
N LEU A 182 1.99 -5.89 -18.66
CA LEU A 182 2.50 -6.51 -19.89
C LEU A 182 2.46 -5.54 -21.10
N LEU A 183 1.45 -4.68 -21.19
CA LEU A 183 1.34 -3.66 -22.25
C LEU A 183 2.35 -2.50 -22.08
N GLY A 184 3.01 -2.39 -20.93
CA GLY A 184 3.97 -1.31 -20.68
C GLY A 184 3.35 0.06 -20.35
N VAL A 185 2.03 0.11 -20.11
CA VAL A 185 1.31 1.34 -19.70
C VAL A 185 1.96 2.03 -18.49
N PRO A 186 2.37 1.29 -17.43
CA PRO A 186 2.97 1.89 -16.25
C PRO A 186 4.30 2.58 -16.57
N GLY A 187 5.09 2.00 -17.48
CA GLY A 187 6.35 2.59 -17.93
C GLY A 187 6.15 3.94 -18.62
N HIS A 188 5.10 4.09 -19.41
CA HIS A 188 4.76 5.37 -20.04
C HIS A 188 4.26 6.39 -19.01
N LEU A 189 3.34 5.97 -18.13
CA LEU A 189 2.74 6.86 -17.13
C LEU A 189 3.74 7.31 -16.05
N PHE A 190 4.75 6.49 -15.75
CA PHE A 190 5.76 6.77 -14.73
C PHE A 190 6.51 8.09 -14.97
N SER A 191 6.68 8.50 -16.23
CA SER A 191 7.26 9.80 -16.60
C SER A 191 6.53 11.01 -15.98
N HIS A 192 5.25 10.85 -15.65
CA HIS A 192 4.40 11.89 -15.05
C HIS A 192 4.36 11.82 -13.52
N CYS A 193 4.96 10.79 -12.90
CA CYS A 193 4.99 10.59 -11.45
C CYS A 193 6.07 11.47 -10.80
N GLY A 194 5.86 12.78 -10.81
CA GLY A 194 6.68 13.76 -10.09
C GLY A 194 6.25 13.97 -8.63
N PRO A 195 7.05 14.71 -7.84
CA PRO A 195 6.70 15.05 -6.44
C PRO A 195 5.38 15.80 -6.33
N LEU A 196 5.01 16.57 -7.36
CA LEU A 196 3.75 17.33 -7.43
C LEU A 196 2.52 16.43 -7.51
N VAL A 197 2.64 15.21 -8.05
CA VAL A 197 1.56 14.21 -8.08
C VAL A 197 1.62 13.33 -6.85
N LEU A 198 2.83 12.94 -6.44
CA LEU A 198 3.05 12.01 -5.34
C LEU A 198 2.56 12.56 -3.98
N ALA A 199 2.85 13.82 -3.67
CA ALA A 199 2.46 14.40 -2.38
C ALA A 199 0.93 14.46 -2.19
N PRO A 200 0.13 14.99 -3.14
CA PRO A 200 -1.32 14.91 -3.07
C PRO A 200 -1.86 13.48 -3.00
N SER A 201 -1.29 12.54 -3.78
CA SER A 201 -1.72 11.13 -3.73
C SER A 201 -1.50 10.50 -2.36
N LEU A 202 -0.37 10.79 -1.70
CA LEU A 202 -0.09 10.34 -0.34
C LEU A 202 -1.09 10.93 0.67
N VAL A 203 -1.41 12.22 0.53
CA VAL A 203 -2.40 12.89 1.39
C VAL A 203 -3.78 12.26 1.21
N VAL A 204 -4.23 12.04 -0.03
CA VAL A 204 -5.51 11.39 -0.32
C VAL A 204 -5.54 9.96 0.22
N ALA A 205 -4.48 9.18 0.03
CA ALA A 205 -4.39 7.84 0.57
C ALA A 205 -4.47 7.84 2.11
N GLY A 206 -3.80 8.77 2.78
CA GLY A 206 -3.88 8.95 4.24
C GLY A 206 -5.29 9.36 4.71
N PHE A 207 -5.90 10.35 4.07
CA PHE A 207 -7.26 10.81 4.40
C PHE A 207 -8.32 9.73 4.15
N SER A 208 -8.16 8.91 3.11
CA SER A 208 -9.11 7.84 2.79
C SER A 208 -9.20 6.77 3.88
N ALA A 209 -8.15 6.60 4.70
CA ALA A 209 -8.12 5.63 5.79
C ALA A 209 -8.46 6.23 7.16
N HIS A 210 -8.64 7.56 7.25
CA HIS A 210 -8.79 8.25 8.53
C HIS A 210 -10.01 7.78 9.32
N ARG A 211 -11.15 7.60 8.66
CA ARG A 211 -12.41 7.25 9.32
C ARG A 211 -12.31 5.87 9.98
N GLU A 212 -11.73 4.92 9.25
CA GLU A 212 -11.55 3.54 9.64
C GLU A 212 -10.57 3.44 10.81
N VAL A 213 -9.44 4.15 10.72
CA VAL A 213 -8.46 4.23 11.81
C VAL A 213 -9.09 4.89 13.05
N ALA A 214 -9.90 5.94 12.88
CA ALA A 214 -10.58 6.62 13.99
C ALA A 214 -11.57 5.69 14.71
N LEU A 215 -12.27 4.82 13.98
CA LEU A 215 -13.16 3.81 14.56
C LEU A 215 -12.39 2.86 15.48
N PHE A 216 -11.26 2.30 15.04
CA PHE A 216 -10.43 1.44 15.90
C PHE A 216 -9.80 2.19 17.08
N CYS A 217 -9.35 3.42 16.86
CA CYS A 217 -8.80 4.26 17.92
C CYS A 217 -9.84 4.62 18.99
N SER A 218 -11.13 4.68 18.63
CA SER A 218 -12.20 5.06 19.58
C SER A 218 -12.36 4.08 20.74
N THR A 219 -12.05 2.79 20.56
CA THR A 219 -12.16 1.77 21.61
C THR A 219 -11.22 2.05 22.78
N HIS A 220 -9.97 2.46 22.48
CA HIS A 220 -8.94 2.78 23.47
C HIS A 220 -8.17 4.03 23.05
N TRP A 221 -8.85 5.18 23.05
CA TRP A 221 -8.31 6.45 22.57
C TRP A 221 -6.99 6.87 23.25
N GLY A 222 -6.83 6.57 24.54
CA GLY A 222 -5.61 6.88 25.28
C GLY A 222 -4.39 6.08 24.82
N LEU A 223 -4.55 4.78 24.55
CA LEU A 223 -3.46 3.94 24.02
C LEU A 223 -3.12 4.32 22.58
N ALA A 224 -4.12 4.66 21.76
CA ALA A 224 -3.92 5.12 20.40
C ALA A 224 -3.13 6.44 20.36
N LEU A 225 -3.50 7.41 21.21
CA LEU A 225 -2.79 8.70 21.30
C LEU A 225 -1.37 8.52 21.82
N LEU A 226 -1.17 7.63 22.81
CA LEU A 226 0.16 7.28 23.30
C LEU A 226 1.03 6.66 22.20
N LEU A 227 0.48 5.74 21.40
CA LEU A 227 1.18 5.13 20.27
C LEU A 227 1.60 6.21 19.26
N ILE A 228 0.68 7.09 18.85
CA ILE A 228 0.97 8.17 17.88
C ILE A 228 2.06 9.09 18.42
N LEU A 229 1.95 9.53 19.68
CA LEU A 229 2.93 10.40 20.31
C LEU A 229 4.31 9.73 20.34
N LEU A 230 4.37 8.47 20.77
CA LEU A 230 5.63 7.74 20.89
C LEU A 230 6.25 7.45 19.52
N MET A 231 5.44 7.17 18.49
CA MET A 231 5.89 7.07 17.10
C MET A 231 6.51 8.38 16.59
N VAL A 232 5.85 9.52 16.83
CA VAL A 232 6.36 10.84 16.45
C VAL A 232 7.66 11.17 17.20
N VAL A 233 7.71 10.91 18.50
CA VAL A 233 8.91 11.15 19.33
C VAL A 233 10.07 10.26 18.89
N CYS A 234 9.84 8.96 18.68
CA CYS A 234 10.87 8.05 18.17
C CYS A 234 11.36 8.44 16.78
N SER A 235 10.45 8.83 15.87
CA SER A 235 10.80 9.14 14.49
C SER A 235 11.47 10.52 14.32
N GLN A 236 10.99 11.54 15.02
CA GLN A 236 11.37 12.94 14.78
C GLN A 236 12.36 13.47 15.82
N HIS A 237 12.27 13.05 17.09
CA HIS A 237 13.06 13.61 18.19
C HIS A 237 14.22 12.71 18.63
N LEU A 238 14.01 11.39 18.67
CA LEU A 238 15.05 10.42 19.04
C LEU A 238 15.87 9.94 17.83
N GLY A 239 15.60 10.44 16.63
CA GLY A 239 16.33 10.09 15.41
C GLY A 239 17.81 10.45 15.45
N SER A 240 18.20 11.43 16.28
CA SER A 240 19.58 11.90 16.48
C SER A 240 20.29 11.21 17.67
N CYS A 241 19.57 10.43 18.48
CA CYS A 241 20.14 9.74 19.63
C CYS A 241 20.83 8.45 19.18
N GLN A 242 22.14 8.55 18.99
CA GLN A 242 23.02 7.43 18.74
C GLN A 242 23.26 6.67 20.05
N LEU A 243 22.84 5.40 20.11
CA LEU A 243 23.19 4.53 21.23
C LEU A 243 24.69 4.19 21.14
N PRO A 244 25.47 4.39 22.21
CA PRO A 244 26.86 3.95 22.22
C PRO A 244 26.90 2.42 22.07
N PRO A 245 27.86 1.86 21.30
CA PRO A 245 27.97 0.43 21.15
C PRO A 245 28.19 -0.23 22.52
N CYS A 246 27.40 -1.27 22.82
CA CYS A 246 27.48 -1.98 24.10
C CYS A 246 28.93 -2.38 24.43
N PRO A 247 29.44 -2.13 25.65
CA PRO A 247 30.86 -2.28 26.01
C PRO A 247 31.32 -3.74 26.20
N TRP A 248 30.56 -4.73 25.72
CA TRP A 248 30.80 -6.14 26.01
C TRP A 248 31.85 -6.82 25.11
N ARG A 249 32.60 -6.06 24.29
CA ARG A 249 33.79 -6.57 23.57
C ARG A 249 35.00 -5.65 23.77
N PRO A 250 36.17 -6.19 24.14
CA PRO A 250 37.42 -5.44 24.15
C PRO A 250 37.74 -4.94 22.75
N ALA A 251 38.17 -3.68 22.67
CA ALA A 251 38.43 -2.92 21.46
C ALA A 251 39.36 -3.66 20.48
N SER A 252 38.87 -3.90 19.27
CA SER A 252 39.69 -4.21 18.10
C SER A 252 39.38 -3.16 17.04
N ASN A 253 40.44 -2.50 16.55
CA ASN A 253 40.45 -1.33 15.67
C ASN A 253 39.59 -1.47 14.41
N SER A 254 38.29 -1.20 14.54
CA SER A 254 37.36 -0.98 13.45
C SER A 254 36.49 0.19 13.88
N SER A 255 36.47 1.26 13.09
CA SER A 255 35.64 2.45 13.30
C SER A 255 34.18 2.04 13.56
N HIS A 256 33.77 2.06 14.83
CA HIS A 256 32.40 1.79 15.23
C HIS A 256 31.54 2.97 14.80
N THR A 257 30.87 2.86 13.66
CA THR A 257 29.83 3.82 13.29
C THR A 257 28.64 3.61 14.22
N PRO A 258 28.21 4.66 14.96
CA PRO A 258 27.07 4.56 15.84
C PRO A 258 25.77 4.38 15.04
N ILE A 259 25.05 3.29 15.30
CA ILE A 259 23.80 2.96 14.60
C ILE A 259 22.64 3.66 15.32
N PRO A 260 21.82 4.49 14.66
CA PRO A 260 20.65 5.14 15.26
C PRO A 260 19.48 4.14 15.39
N VAL A 261 19.56 3.25 16.39
CA VAL A 261 18.58 2.16 16.61
C VAL A 261 17.15 2.69 16.77
N PHE A 262 16.93 3.82 17.46
CA PHE A 262 15.60 4.40 17.66
C PHE A 262 14.96 4.93 16.37
N ARG A 263 15.78 5.41 15.43
CA ARG A 263 15.31 5.83 14.11
C ARG A 263 14.92 4.61 13.26
N LEU A 264 15.72 3.55 13.33
CA LEU A 264 15.52 2.33 12.57
C LEU A 264 14.31 1.52 13.06
N LEU A 265 14.13 1.45 14.38
CA LEU A 265 13.05 0.74 15.06
C LEU A 265 11.93 1.69 15.51
N SER A 266 11.73 2.79 14.78
CA SER A 266 10.77 3.82 15.13
C SER A 266 9.32 3.33 15.14
N VAL A 267 9.03 2.18 14.51
CA VAL A 267 7.69 1.57 14.56
C VAL A 267 7.63 0.45 15.60
N LEU A 268 8.67 -0.37 15.69
CA LEU A 268 8.69 -1.50 16.60
C LEU A 268 8.74 -1.07 18.08
N THR A 269 9.55 -0.05 18.41
CA THR A 269 9.72 0.41 19.80
C THR A 269 8.41 0.94 20.39
N PRO A 270 7.67 1.84 19.70
CA PRO A 270 6.41 2.34 20.23
C PRO A 270 5.34 1.25 20.40
N VAL A 271 5.24 0.32 19.43
CA VAL A 271 4.27 -0.79 19.51
C VAL A 271 4.58 -1.69 20.70
N ALA A 272 5.85 -2.06 20.90
CA ALA A 272 6.27 -2.86 22.05
C ALA A 272 5.96 -2.17 23.39
N CYS A 273 6.23 -0.86 23.50
CA CYS A 273 5.89 -0.10 24.71
C CYS A 273 4.38 -0.11 25.00
N VAL A 274 3.54 0.10 23.97
CA VAL A 274 2.08 0.09 24.14
C VAL A 274 1.57 -1.30 24.50
N TRP A 275 2.14 -2.38 23.95
CA TRP A 275 1.82 -3.76 24.33
C TRP A 275 2.20 -4.08 25.79
N ILE A 276 3.34 -3.58 26.28
CA ILE A 276 3.74 -3.76 27.67
C ILE A 276 2.77 -3.01 28.61
N ILE A 277 2.45 -1.75 28.29
CA ILE A 277 1.55 -0.92 29.11
C ILE A 277 0.14 -1.51 29.17
N SER A 278 -0.38 -1.96 28.04
CA SER A 278 -1.70 -2.61 27.97
C SER A 278 -1.74 -3.96 28.70
N ALA A 279 -0.68 -4.76 28.62
CA ALA A 279 -0.55 -5.99 29.41
C ALA A 279 -0.53 -5.68 30.92
N LEU A 280 0.17 -4.62 31.34
CA LEU A 280 0.21 -4.18 32.74
C LEU A 280 -1.15 -3.66 33.23
N LEU A 281 -1.91 -2.99 32.35
CA LEU A 281 -3.27 -2.53 32.64
C LEU A 281 -4.35 -3.63 32.51
N GLY A 282 -3.98 -4.85 32.09
CA GLY A 282 -4.93 -5.95 31.89
C GLY A 282 -5.91 -5.75 30.74
N LEU A 283 -5.62 -4.84 29.79
CA LEU A 283 -6.49 -4.57 28.64
C LEU A 283 -6.25 -5.62 27.54
N ARG A 284 -7.32 -6.29 27.09
CA ARG A 284 -7.26 -7.18 25.92
C ARG A 284 -7.25 -6.34 24.64
N ILE A 285 -6.09 -6.27 23.98
CA ILE A 285 -5.89 -5.57 22.70
C ILE A 285 -6.41 -6.40 21.51
N ILE A 286 -6.48 -7.74 21.67
CA ILE A 286 -6.89 -8.65 20.59
C ILE A 286 -8.43 -8.64 20.52
N PRO A 287 -9.02 -8.30 19.36
CA PRO A 287 -10.46 -8.35 19.18
C PRO A 287 -10.97 -9.77 19.46
N PRO A 288 -12.12 -9.92 20.15
CA PRO A 288 -12.66 -11.24 20.49
C PRO A 288 -12.89 -12.11 19.25
N GLU A 289 -13.17 -11.50 18.10
CA GLU A 289 -13.39 -12.13 16.79
C GLU A 289 -12.16 -12.89 16.26
N LEU A 290 -10.93 -12.50 16.65
CA LEU A 290 -9.70 -13.24 16.33
C LEU A 290 -9.34 -14.30 17.39
N SER A 291 -9.94 -14.23 18.57
CA SER A 291 -9.58 -15.10 19.71
C SER A 291 -10.37 -16.40 19.78
N THR A 292 -11.44 -16.54 18.99
CA THR A 292 -12.24 -17.76 18.87
C THR A 292 -11.69 -18.64 17.74
N SER A 293 -10.51 -19.23 17.92
CA SER A 293 -10.07 -20.32 17.04
C SER A 293 -10.22 -21.66 17.75
N PRO A 294 -11.05 -22.59 17.24
CA PRO A 294 -10.93 -24.01 17.57
C PRO A 294 -9.55 -24.53 17.08
N GLU A 295 -9.14 -25.71 17.56
CA GLU A 295 -7.86 -26.39 17.25
C GLU A 295 -7.36 -26.13 15.82
N ALA A 296 -6.41 -25.19 15.67
CA ALA A 296 -5.77 -24.93 14.39
C ALA A 296 -4.64 -25.94 14.16
N PRO A 297 -4.53 -26.55 12.97
CA PRO A 297 -3.42 -27.45 12.65
C PRO A 297 -2.08 -26.69 12.65
N TRP A 298 -1.01 -27.38 13.07
CA TRP A 298 0.35 -26.81 13.15
C TRP A 298 0.92 -26.36 11.80
N VAL A 299 0.54 -27.03 10.72
CA VAL A 299 0.91 -26.67 9.35
C VAL A 299 -0.36 -26.72 8.50
N TRP A 300 -0.69 -25.58 7.89
CA TRP A 300 -1.78 -25.47 6.94
C TRP A 300 -1.32 -24.60 5.77
N LEU A 301 -1.48 -25.13 4.57
CA LEU A 301 -1.14 -24.44 3.33
C LEU A 301 -2.45 -24.03 2.66
N PRO A 302 -2.72 -22.73 2.48
CA PRO A 302 -3.94 -22.25 1.84
C PRO A 302 -3.93 -22.71 0.37
N HIS A 303 -4.95 -23.46 -0.04
CA HIS A 303 -5.03 -23.93 -1.42
C HIS A 303 -6.08 -23.16 -2.24
N PRO A 304 -5.79 -22.86 -3.52
CA PRO A 304 -6.76 -22.18 -4.37
C PRO A 304 -8.03 -23.03 -4.48
N ALA A 305 -9.19 -22.37 -4.42
CA ALA A 305 -10.52 -22.98 -4.44
C ALA A 305 -10.95 -23.79 -3.19
N GLU A 306 -10.24 -23.69 -2.05
CA GLU A 306 -10.73 -24.21 -0.75
C GLU A 306 -12.05 -23.54 -0.31
N TRP A 307 -12.20 -22.25 -0.64
CA TRP A 307 -13.29 -21.37 -0.16
C TRP A 307 -14.33 -21.05 -1.22
N ASP A 308 -14.47 -21.95 -2.20
CA ASP A 308 -15.24 -21.79 -3.44
C ASP A 308 -14.59 -20.87 -4.50
N TRP A 309 -14.98 -21.08 -5.76
CA TRP A 309 -14.46 -20.29 -6.88
C TRP A 309 -15.01 -18.85 -6.87
N PRO A 310 -14.19 -17.86 -7.24
CA PRO A 310 -14.61 -16.46 -7.38
C PRO A 310 -15.79 -16.33 -8.35
N LEU A 311 -16.78 -15.52 -7.96
CA LEU A 311 -17.98 -15.28 -8.76
C LEU A 311 -17.81 -14.00 -9.59
N LEU A 312 -17.86 -14.16 -10.92
CA LEU A 312 -17.75 -13.04 -11.86
C LEU A 312 -19.14 -12.52 -12.22
N THR A 313 -19.54 -11.42 -11.60
CA THR A 313 -20.74 -10.66 -11.96
C THR A 313 -20.37 -9.36 -12.67
N PRO A 314 -21.28 -8.72 -13.43
CA PRO A 314 -21.02 -7.41 -14.05
C PRO A 314 -20.64 -6.32 -13.03
N ARG A 315 -21.18 -6.41 -11.80
CA ARG A 315 -20.82 -5.52 -10.69
C ARG A 315 -19.39 -5.80 -10.21
N ALA A 316 -19.04 -7.08 -10.03
CA ALA A 316 -17.68 -7.49 -9.67
C ALA A 316 -16.66 -7.06 -10.74
N LEU A 317 -17.01 -7.12 -12.03
CA LEU A 317 -16.19 -6.61 -13.13
C LEU A 317 -15.95 -5.10 -13.00
N ALA A 318 -17.01 -4.30 -12.83
CA ALA A 318 -16.88 -2.85 -12.67
C ALA A 318 -16.07 -2.46 -11.42
N ALA A 319 -16.31 -3.13 -10.30
CA ALA A 319 -15.55 -2.94 -9.07
C ALA A 319 -14.08 -3.34 -9.26
N GLY A 320 -13.80 -4.48 -9.91
CA GLY A 320 -12.45 -4.96 -10.17
C GLY A 320 -11.64 -4.02 -11.06
N ILE A 321 -12.28 -3.40 -12.07
CA ILE A 321 -11.65 -2.36 -12.91
C ILE A 321 -11.26 -1.14 -12.05
N SER A 322 -12.18 -0.67 -11.21
CA SER A 322 -11.92 0.46 -10.30
C SER A 322 -10.76 0.15 -9.34
N MET A 323 -10.78 -1.03 -8.71
CA MET A 323 -9.72 -1.53 -7.84
C MET A 323 -8.37 -1.57 -8.56
N ALA A 324 -8.33 -2.07 -9.80
CA ALA A 324 -7.10 -2.19 -10.59
C ALA A 324 -6.47 -0.82 -10.86
N LEU A 325 -7.27 0.16 -11.28
CA LEU A 325 -6.79 1.50 -11.59
C LEU A 325 -6.26 2.20 -10.34
N ALA A 326 -7.03 2.18 -9.25
CA ALA A 326 -6.61 2.77 -7.98
C ALA A 326 -5.28 2.17 -7.50
N ALA A 327 -5.19 0.84 -7.45
CA ALA A 327 -3.99 0.14 -7.00
C ALA A 327 -2.79 0.32 -7.96
N SER A 328 -3.02 0.40 -9.27
CA SER A 328 -1.94 0.68 -10.24
C SER A 328 -1.33 2.07 -10.01
N THR A 329 -2.18 3.08 -9.77
CA THR A 329 -1.71 4.46 -9.53
C THR A 329 -0.94 4.58 -8.22
N SER A 330 -1.39 3.91 -7.16
CA SER A 330 -0.72 3.95 -5.87
C SER A 330 0.59 3.18 -5.87
N SER A 331 0.66 2.04 -6.56
CA SER A 331 1.90 1.29 -6.72
C SER A 331 2.94 2.02 -7.55
N LEU A 332 2.54 2.71 -8.62
CA LEU A 332 3.43 3.63 -9.34
C LEU A 332 3.96 4.75 -8.43
N GLY A 333 3.09 5.31 -7.58
CA GLY A 333 3.48 6.25 -6.54
C GLY A 333 4.53 5.67 -5.58
N CYS A 334 4.36 4.42 -5.15
CA CYS A 334 5.34 3.72 -4.32
C CYS A 334 6.67 3.51 -5.05
N TYR A 335 6.66 3.22 -6.35
CA TYR A 335 7.89 3.05 -7.14
C TYR A 335 8.67 4.37 -7.23
N ALA A 336 7.96 5.48 -7.49
CA ALA A 336 8.55 6.81 -7.54
C ALA A 336 9.09 7.24 -6.16
N LEU A 337 8.28 7.05 -5.11
CA LEU A 337 8.65 7.36 -3.73
C LEU A 337 9.88 6.56 -3.30
N CYS A 338 9.90 5.26 -3.61
CA CYS A 338 11.03 4.39 -3.27
C CYS A 338 12.31 4.84 -3.97
N GLY A 339 12.26 5.18 -5.26
CA GLY A 339 13.43 5.74 -5.97
C GLY A 339 13.95 7.04 -5.34
N GLN A 340 13.05 7.95 -4.99
CA GLN A 340 13.40 9.23 -4.35
C GLN A 340 13.99 9.04 -2.94
N LEU A 341 13.35 8.20 -2.12
CA LEU A 341 13.82 7.90 -0.76
C LEU A 341 15.15 7.13 -0.78
N LEU A 342 15.36 6.31 -1.82
CA LEU A 342 16.59 5.55 -1.99
C LEU A 342 17.73 6.36 -2.63
N GLN A 343 17.46 7.60 -3.04
CA GLN A 343 18.34 8.45 -3.87
C GLN A 343 18.85 7.73 -5.13
N LEU A 344 18.04 6.81 -5.67
CA LEU A 344 18.36 6.06 -6.87
C LEU A 344 17.88 6.84 -8.10
N PRO A 345 18.51 6.61 -9.28
CA PRO A 345 17.94 7.08 -10.53
C PRO A 345 16.53 6.51 -10.68
N SER A 346 15.67 7.25 -11.39
CA SER A 346 14.29 6.83 -11.65
C SER A 346 14.27 5.39 -12.20
N PRO A 347 13.44 4.49 -11.63
CA PRO A 347 13.36 3.12 -12.10
C PRO A 347 13.00 3.10 -13.59
N PRO A 348 13.65 2.26 -14.40
CA PRO A 348 13.40 2.24 -15.82
C PRO A 348 11.96 1.76 -16.10
N PRO A 349 11.33 2.21 -17.20
CA PRO A 349 9.91 1.97 -17.46
C PRO A 349 9.53 0.48 -17.55
N HIS A 350 10.46 -0.35 -18.03
CA HIS A 350 10.27 -1.80 -18.09
C HIS A 350 10.25 -2.45 -16.69
N ALA A 351 10.97 -1.91 -15.71
CA ALA A 351 10.95 -2.40 -14.34
C ALA A 351 9.63 -2.07 -13.65
N CYS A 352 9.06 -0.88 -13.89
CA CYS A 352 7.72 -0.51 -13.40
C CYS A 352 6.64 -1.41 -14.02
N SER A 353 6.74 -1.68 -15.32
CA SER A 353 5.79 -2.51 -16.07
C SER A 353 5.83 -3.97 -15.60
N ARG A 354 7.04 -4.51 -15.39
CA ARG A 354 7.25 -5.85 -14.81
C ARG A 354 6.86 -5.93 -13.34
N GLY A 355 7.05 -4.85 -12.58
CA GLY A 355 6.59 -4.76 -11.20
C GLY A 355 5.08 -4.85 -11.11
N LEU A 356 4.37 -4.03 -11.90
CA LEU A 356 2.90 -4.05 -11.88
C LEU A 356 2.33 -5.38 -12.38
N SER A 357 2.98 -6.03 -13.35
CA SER A 357 2.50 -7.33 -13.84
C SER A 357 2.57 -8.44 -12.79
N LEU A 358 3.65 -8.47 -11.99
CA LEU A 358 3.78 -9.43 -10.89
C LEU A 358 2.90 -9.09 -9.69
N GLU A 359 2.70 -7.80 -9.42
CA GLU A 359 1.72 -7.34 -8.44
C GLU A 359 0.30 -7.80 -8.82
N GLY A 360 -0.06 -7.70 -10.11
CA GLY A 360 -1.30 -8.25 -10.65
C GLY A 360 -1.43 -9.77 -10.46
N LEU A 361 -0.34 -10.52 -10.68
CA LEU A 361 -0.29 -11.96 -10.38
C LEU A 361 -0.51 -12.25 -8.89
N GLY A 362 0.06 -11.45 -7.99
CA GLY A 362 -0.17 -11.53 -6.55
C GLY A 362 -1.63 -11.27 -6.17
N SER A 363 -2.28 -10.31 -6.84
CA SER A 363 -3.71 -10.03 -6.66
C SER A 363 -4.60 -11.17 -7.20
N VAL A 364 -4.25 -11.78 -8.33
CA VAL A 364 -4.96 -12.99 -8.83
C VAL A 364 -4.84 -14.13 -7.83
N LEU A 365 -3.63 -14.39 -7.31
CA LEU A 365 -3.42 -15.42 -6.29
C LEU A 365 -4.24 -15.13 -5.03
N ALA A 366 -4.24 -13.87 -4.57
CA ALA A 366 -5.02 -13.47 -3.40
C ALA A 366 -6.51 -13.76 -3.60
N GLY A 367 -7.09 -13.35 -4.73
CA GLY A 367 -8.50 -13.60 -5.04
C GLY A 367 -8.84 -15.09 -5.18
N LEU A 368 -7.93 -15.90 -5.73
CA LEU A 368 -8.12 -17.36 -5.82
C LEU A 368 -8.03 -18.06 -4.45
N LEU A 369 -7.29 -17.49 -3.50
CA LEU A 369 -7.24 -17.91 -2.11
C LEU A 369 -8.39 -17.31 -1.27
N GLY A 370 -9.41 -16.76 -1.93
CA GLY A 370 -10.58 -16.19 -1.27
C GLY A 370 -10.34 -14.84 -0.59
N SER A 371 -9.15 -14.25 -0.71
CA SER A 371 -8.86 -12.94 -0.13
C SER A 371 -9.80 -11.88 -0.72
N PRO A 372 -10.46 -11.09 0.13
CA PRO A 372 -11.30 -9.98 -0.34
C PRO A 372 -10.47 -8.78 -0.80
N MET A 373 -9.13 -8.85 -0.70
CA MET A 373 -8.22 -7.76 -1.02
C MET A 373 -7.08 -8.22 -1.93
N GLY A 374 -6.79 -7.43 -2.95
CA GLY A 374 -5.62 -7.60 -3.79
C GLY A 374 -4.34 -7.11 -3.11
N THR A 375 -3.20 -7.46 -3.71
CA THR A 375 -1.89 -7.01 -3.25
C THR A 375 -1.49 -5.74 -4.00
N ALA A 376 -0.99 -4.74 -3.28
CA ALA A 376 -0.36 -3.57 -3.88
C ALA A 376 0.88 -3.14 -3.09
N SER A 377 1.70 -2.29 -3.70
CA SER A 377 2.90 -1.78 -3.06
C SER A 377 2.53 -0.83 -1.91
N SER A 378 3.13 -1.00 -0.72
CA SER A 378 2.66 -0.29 0.47
C SER A 378 3.48 0.96 0.80
N PHE A 379 2.82 2.12 0.90
CA PHE A 379 3.46 3.37 1.34
C PHE A 379 4.10 3.29 2.74
N PRO A 380 3.46 2.70 3.77
CA PRO A 380 4.05 2.62 5.11
C PRO A 380 5.39 1.85 5.11
N ASN A 381 5.48 0.72 4.39
CA ASN A 381 6.73 -0.02 4.31
C ASN A 381 7.79 0.74 3.50
N VAL A 382 7.42 1.44 2.42
CA VAL A 382 8.35 2.32 1.68
C VAL A 382 8.91 3.42 2.59
N GLY A 383 8.06 4.02 3.43
CA GLY A 383 8.49 5.00 4.43
C GLY A 383 9.51 4.42 5.41
N THR A 384 9.29 3.21 5.92
CA THR A 384 10.26 2.55 6.80
C THR A 384 11.60 2.24 6.12
N VAL A 385 11.61 1.98 4.81
CA VAL A 385 12.85 1.79 4.05
C VAL A 385 13.71 3.06 4.03
N SER A 386 13.11 4.25 3.97
CA SER A 386 13.87 5.52 4.01
C SER A 386 14.63 5.72 5.31
N LEU A 387 14.10 5.21 6.43
CA LEU A 387 14.74 5.33 7.74
C LEU A 387 16.04 4.52 7.82
N ILE A 388 16.20 3.50 6.96
CA ILE A 388 17.40 2.65 6.89
C ILE A 388 18.53 3.36 6.17
N GLN A 389 18.22 4.13 5.13
CA GLN A 389 19.23 4.79 4.31
C GLN A 389 19.92 5.97 4.97
N VAL A 390 19.27 6.64 5.94
CA VAL A 390 19.90 7.77 6.65
C VAL A 390 20.86 7.31 7.76
N CYS A 391 21.34 6.07 7.69
CA CYS A 391 22.51 5.60 8.43
C CYS A 391 23.84 5.85 7.70
N GLY A 392 23.82 6.55 6.55
CA GLY A 392 25.01 6.99 5.81
C GLY A 392 25.28 8.48 5.99
#